data_AF-A0A924FWX1-F1
#
_entry.id   AF-A0A924FWX1-F1
#
_cell.length_a   1.000
_cell.length_b   1.000
_cell.length_c   1.000
_cell.angle_alpha   90.00
_cell.angle_beta   90.00
_cell.angle_gamma   90.00
#
_symmetry.space_group_name_H-M   'P 1'
#
loop_
_entity.id
_entity.type
_entity.pdbx_description
1 polymer ?
#
loop_
_entity_poly.entity_id
_entity_poly.type
_entity_poly.pdbx_seq_one_letter_code
_entity_poly.pdbx_strand_id
1 'polypeptide(L)'
;MLKRIFSPSTGMFKTRSADRDSATDQGAVLTIAKAIDLAVETAAAERSGLKRRMDDVISRAAIVGGNEIEEYRPHPDARSDVLHKADLDIRAGEARLLILDSNISSFLLLRTELQSRFPSIALDLPMASGTKPDR
;
A
#
# COMPACT_ATOMS: atom_id res chain seq x y z
N MET A 1 -30.81 51.38 -22.09
CA MET A 1 -29.38 51.72 -22.26
C MET A 1 -28.62 51.39 -20.98
N LEU A 2 -27.87 50.29 -20.95
CA LEU A 2 -27.02 49.91 -19.81
C LEU A 2 -25.56 50.28 -20.12
N LYS A 3 -25.03 51.29 -19.42
CA LYS A 3 -23.61 51.67 -19.50
C LYS A 3 -22.77 50.64 -18.73
N ARG A 4 -21.97 49.85 -19.46
CA ARG A 4 -20.95 48.95 -18.89
C ARG A 4 -19.93 49.78 -18.11
N ILE A 5 -19.89 49.60 -16.80
CA ILE A 5 -18.88 50.16 -15.90
C ILE A 5 -17.64 49.26 -15.98
N PHE A 6 -16.90 49.32 -17.08
CA PHE A 6 -15.54 48.78 -17.12
C PHE A 6 -14.59 49.98 -17.04
N SER A 7 -14.11 50.26 -15.83
CA SER A 7 -12.95 51.14 -15.64
C SER A 7 -11.73 50.41 -16.22
N PRO A 8 -10.94 51.02 -17.11
CA PRO A 8 -9.73 50.39 -17.62
C PRO A 8 -8.70 50.43 -16.50
N SER A 9 -8.59 49.36 -15.72
CA SER A 9 -7.39 49.14 -14.93
C SER A 9 -6.24 48.96 -15.91
N THR A 10 -5.32 49.92 -15.98
CA THR A 10 -4.08 49.92 -16.78
C THR A 10 -3.05 48.88 -16.32
N GLY A 11 -3.46 47.89 -15.51
CA GLY A 11 -2.65 46.74 -15.20
C GLY A 11 -2.62 45.80 -16.39
N MET A 12 -1.52 45.79 -17.16
CA MET A 12 -1.22 44.67 -18.04
C MET A 12 -1.39 43.36 -17.27
N PHE A 13 -2.01 42.37 -17.90
CA PHE A 13 -2.08 41.02 -17.35
C PHE A 13 -0.66 40.55 -17.00
N LYS A 14 -0.41 40.25 -15.72
CA LYS A 14 0.89 39.78 -15.23
C LYS A 14 0.77 38.29 -14.94
N THR A 15 1.50 37.49 -15.70
CA THR A 15 1.71 36.08 -15.37
C THR A 15 2.74 35.95 -14.26
N ARG A 16 2.70 34.82 -13.53
CA ARG A 16 3.82 34.45 -12.65
C ARG A 16 5.08 34.20 -13.48
N SER A 17 6.23 34.25 -12.81
CA SER A 17 7.52 33.88 -13.40
C SER A 17 7.57 32.38 -13.67
N ALA A 18 8.13 31.98 -14.81
CA ALA A 18 8.24 30.58 -15.22
C ALA A 18 8.88 29.68 -14.13
N ASP A 19 9.89 30.16 -13.41
CA ASP A 19 10.54 29.41 -12.34
C ASP A 19 9.59 29.01 -11.19
N ARG A 20 8.62 29.88 -10.88
CA ARG A 20 7.65 29.61 -9.81
C ARG A 20 6.60 28.62 -10.24
N ASP A 21 6.22 28.66 -11.51
CA ASP A 21 5.27 27.72 -12.08
C ASP A 21 5.93 26.32 -12.13
N SER A 22 7.17 26.24 -12.62
CA SER A 22 7.96 25.01 -12.62
C SER A 22 8.18 24.43 -11.21
N ALA A 23 8.51 25.26 -10.22
CA ALA A 23 8.64 24.80 -8.83
C ALA A 23 7.32 24.29 -8.25
N THR A 24 6.19 24.89 -8.61
CA THR A 24 4.86 24.45 -8.18
C THR A 24 4.51 23.10 -8.80
N ASP A 25 4.74 22.93 -10.10
CA ASP A 25 4.51 21.69 -10.82
C ASP A 25 5.38 20.55 -10.26
N GLN A 26 6.66 20.85 -9.99
CA GLN A 26 7.57 19.90 -9.36
C GLN A 26 7.07 19.47 -7.98
N GLY A 27 6.63 20.43 -7.16
CA GLY A 27 6.08 20.16 -5.83
C GLY A 27 4.82 19.28 -5.87
N ALA A 28 3.96 19.47 -6.86
CA ALA A 28 2.77 18.66 -7.05
C ALA A 28 3.12 17.20 -7.37
N VAL A 29 4.03 16.97 -8.32
CA VAL A 29 4.46 15.61 -8.70
C VAL A 29 5.16 14.91 -7.54
N LEU A 30 6.03 15.60 -6.80
CA LEU A 30 6.68 15.06 -5.61
C LEU A 30 5.69 14.68 -4.51
N THR A 31 4.62 15.46 -4.35
CA THR A 31 3.55 15.15 -3.39
C THR A 31 2.82 13.87 -3.77
N ILE A 32 2.51 13.68 -5.05
CA ILE A 32 1.87 12.46 -5.56
C ILE A 32 2.80 11.26 -5.38
N ALA A 33 4.09 11.40 -5.72
CA ALA A 33 5.08 10.35 -5.54
C ALA A 33 5.13 9.85 -4.09
N LYS A 34 5.24 10.79 -3.12
CA LYS A 34 5.24 10.47 -1.69
C LYS A 34 3.96 9.78 -1.23
N ALA A 35 2.80 10.16 -1.77
CA ALA A 35 1.54 9.51 -1.45
C ALA A 35 1.50 8.06 -1.94
N ILE A 36 2.06 7.79 -3.12
CA ILE A 36 2.20 6.42 -3.65
C ILE A 36 3.16 5.61 -2.78
N ASP A 37 4.32 6.19 -2.43
CA ASP A 37 5.32 5.51 -1.60
C ASP A 37 4.74 5.13 -0.22
N LEU A 38 3.99 6.03 0.42
CA LEU A 38 3.28 5.75 1.66
C LEU A 38 2.23 4.65 1.51
N ALA A 39 1.51 4.62 0.39
CA ALA A 39 0.52 3.57 0.12
C ALA A 39 1.19 2.19 -0.04
N VAL A 40 2.35 2.14 -0.69
CA VAL A 40 3.18 0.92 -0.78
C VAL A 40 3.64 0.46 0.60
N GLU A 41 4.20 1.36 1.40
CA GLU A 41 4.68 1.04 2.76
C GLU A 41 3.55 0.50 3.64
N THR A 42 2.40 1.17 3.62
CA THR A 42 1.22 0.77 4.41
C THR A 42 0.71 -0.61 4.00
N ALA A 43 0.57 -0.87 2.69
CA ALA A 43 0.12 -2.15 2.19
C ALA A 43 1.13 -3.28 2.48
N ALA A 44 2.43 -3.00 2.37
CA ALA A 44 3.49 -3.96 2.69
C ALA A 44 3.52 -4.28 4.20
N ALA A 45 3.34 -3.27 5.06
CA ALA A 45 3.23 -3.47 6.50
C ALA A 45 2.02 -4.35 6.85
N GLU A 46 0.84 -4.06 6.29
CA GLU A 46 -0.36 -4.87 6.48
C GLU A 46 -0.14 -6.31 6.03
N ARG A 47 0.42 -6.51 4.84
CA ARG A 47 0.73 -7.83 4.28
C ARG A 47 1.65 -8.62 5.20
N SER A 48 2.73 -8.00 5.67
CA SER A 48 3.69 -8.65 6.58
C SER A 48 3.04 -9.04 7.92
N GLY A 49 2.13 -8.20 8.43
CA GLY A 49 1.41 -8.45 9.67
C GLY A 49 0.38 -9.57 9.51
N LEU A 50 -0.35 -9.56 8.40
CA LEU A 50 -1.33 -10.60 8.08
C LEU A 50 -0.67 -11.96 7.88
N LYS A 51 0.44 -12.02 7.13
CA LYS A 51 1.22 -13.25 6.93
C LYS A 51 1.65 -13.87 8.26
N ARG A 52 2.18 -13.05 9.18
CA ARG A 52 2.57 -13.50 10.53
C ARG A 52 1.39 -14.07 11.33
N ARG A 53 0.23 -13.39 11.31
CA ARG A 53 -0.98 -13.90 12.00
C ARG A 53 -1.49 -15.20 11.38
N MET A 54 -1.41 -15.35 10.06
CA MET A 54 -1.78 -16.60 9.38
C MET A 54 -0.86 -17.75 9.75
N ASP A 55 0.46 -17.52 9.78
CA ASP A 55 1.43 -18.56 10.14
C ASP A 55 1.19 -19.07 11.58
N ASP A 56 0.78 -18.18 12.48
CA ASP A 56 0.35 -18.52 13.84
C ASP A 56 -0.97 -19.32 13.88
N VAL A 57 -1.98 -18.96 13.08
CA VAL A 57 -3.21 -19.77 12.93
C VAL A 57 -2.90 -21.16 12.40
N ILE A 58 -2.08 -21.27 11.36
CA ILE A 58 -1.66 -22.55 10.78
C ILE A 58 -0.92 -23.40 11.81
N SER A 59 0.00 -22.79 12.58
CA SER A 59 0.76 -23.49 13.62
C SER A 59 -0.17 -24.05 14.71
N ARG A 60 -1.16 -23.27 15.17
CA ARG A 60 -2.15 -23.76 16.14
C ARG A 60 -3.01 -24.88 15.57
N ALA A 61 -3.49 -24.74 14.33
CA ALA A 61 -4.29 -25.75 13.67
C ALA A 61 -3.51 -27.07 13.52
N ALA A 62 -2.22 -27.00 13.21
CA ALA A 62 -1.35 -28.17 13.12
C ALA A 62 -1.16 -28.87 14.48
N ILE A 63 -1.03 -28.12 15.58
CA ILE A 63 -0.96 -28.69 16.94
C ILE A 63 -2.27 -29.41 17.29
N VAL A 64 -3.41 -28.77 17.02
CA VAL A 64 -4.75 -29.35 17.27
C VAL A 64 -5.03 -30.55 16.36
N GLY A 65 -4.53 -30.52 15.12
CA GLY A 65 -4.62 -31.61 14.14
C GLY A 65 -3.67 -32.79 14.45
N GLY A 66 -2.50 -32.53 15.03
CA GLY A 66 -1.44 -33.51 15.26
C GLY A 66 -1.37 -34.12 16.67
N ASN A 67 -2.14 -33.62 17.64
CA ASN A 67 -2.24 -34.21 18.98
C ASN A 67 -3.09 -35.50 18.98
N GLU A 68 -2.59 -36.55 18.34
CA GLU A 68 -3.08 -37.93 18.48
C GLU A 68 -2.46 -38.67 19.67
N ILE A 69 -1.52 -38.04 20.40
CA ILE A 69 -0.85 -38.63 21.57
C ILE A 69 -1.79 -38.55 22.79
N GLU A 70 -2.71 -39.51 22.80
CA GLU A 70 -3.24 -40.25 23.95
C GLU A 70 -2.82 -39.71 25.33
N GLU A 71 -3.63 -38.83 25.94
CA GLU A 71 -3.80 -38.75 27.41
C GLU A 71 -4.88 -37.75 27.86
N TYR A 72 -5.32 -36.82 26.99
CA TYR A 72 -6.48 -35.98 27.26
C TYR A 72 -7.23 -35.69 25.96
N ARG A 73 -8.21 -36.54 25.59
CA ARG A 73 -9.03 -36.32 24.40
C ARG A 73 -9.92 -35.09 24.64
N PRO A 74 -9.70 -33.95 23.96
CA PRO A 74 -10.67 -32.86 23.98
C PRO A 74 -11.97 -33.38 23.37
N HIS A 75 -13.12 -32.85 23.80
CA HIS A 75 -14.40 -33.23 23.19
C HIS A 75 -14.30 -33.06 21.66
N PRO A 76 -14.70 -34.06 20.85
CA PRO A 76 -14.54 -34.05 19.40
C PRO A 76 -15.16 -32.80 18.76
N ASP A 77 -16.25 -32.30 19.33
CA ASP A 77 -16.94 -31.09 18.88
C ASP A 77 -16.06 -29.83 19.05
N ALA A 78 -15.40 -29.67 20.20
CA ALA A 78 -14.51 -28.52 20.46
C ALA A 78 -13.27 -28.53 19.55
N ARG A 79 -12.75 -29.71 19.19
CA ARG A 79 -11.65 -29.84 18.24
C ARG A 79 -12.10 -29.46 16.82
N SER A 80 -13.26 -29.96 16.40
CA SER A 80 -13.86 -29.64 15.11
C SER A 80 -14.10 -28.15 14.95
N ASP A 81 -14.61 -27.48 15.98
CA ASP A 81 -14.89 -26.04 15.96
C ASP A 81 -13.61 -25.20 15.78
N VAL A 82 -12.53 -25.57 16.48
CA VAL A 82 -11.23 -24.87 16.37
C VAL A 82 -10.64 -25.02 14.97
N LEU A 83 -10.67 -26.23 14.41
CA LEU A 83 -10.16 -26.49 13.06
C LEU A 83 -11.02 -25.79 12.00
N HIS A 84 -12.34 -25.83 12.13
CA HIS A 84 -13.24 -25.14 11.23
C HIS A 84 -13.02 -23.61 11.24
N LYS A 85 -12.85 -23.03 12.42
CA LYS A 85 -12.52 -21.61 12.55
C LYS A 85 -11.18 -21.28 11.89
N ALA A 86 -10.16 -22.12 12.08
CA ALA A 86 -8.86 -21.94 11.47
C ALA A 86 -8.94 -21.96 9.93
N ASP A 87 -9.71 -22.88 9.35
CA ASP A 87 -9.92 -22.94 7.89
C ASP A 87 -10.56 -21.66 7.34
N LEU A 88 -11.55 -21.10 8.04
CA LEU A 88 -12.19 -19.85 7.66
C LEU A 88 -11.19 -18.67 7.72
N ASP A 89 -10.43 -18.59 8.81
CA ASP A 89 -9.42 -17.54 9.00
C ASP A 89 -8.29 -17.63 7.96
N ILE A 90 -7.85 -18.84 7.61
CA ILE A 90 -6.84 -19.09 6.56
C ILE A 90 -7.37 -18.63 5.21
N ARG A 91 -8.56 -19.06 4.78
CA ARG A 91 -9.14 -18.66 3.49
C ARG A 91 -9.31 -17.15 3.36
N ALA A 92 -9.81 -16.50 4.42
CA ALA A 92 -9.95 -15.05 4.45
C ALA A 92 -8.59 -14.34 4.37
N GLY A 93 -7.59 -14.87 5.09
CA GLY A 93 -6.22 -14.38 5.07
C GLY A 93 -5.57 -14.48 3.69
N GLU A 94 -5.65 -15.64 3.04
CA GLU A 94 -5.13 -15.87 1.69
C GLU A 94 -5.76 -14.91 0.67
N ALA A 95 -7.09 -14.79 0.69
CA ALA A 95 -7.80 -13.86 -0.19
C ALA A 95 -7.34 -12.41 0.00
N ARG A 96 -7.14 -11.98 1.25
CA ARG A 96 -6.65 -10.63 1.55
C ARG A 96 -5.18 -10.45 1.14
N LEU A 97 -4.32 -11.46 1.32
CA LEU A 97 -2.92 -11.39 0.86
C LEU A 97 -2.84 -11.18 -0.66
N LEU A 98 -3.66 -11.88 -1.46
CA LEU A 98 -3.73 -11.69 -2.91
C LEU A 98 -4.13 -10.26 -3.29
N ILE A 99 -5.10 -9.67 -2.57
CA ILE A 99 -5.51 -8.28 -2.79
C ILE A 99 -4.36 -7.32 -2.46
N LEU A 100 -3.64 -7.55 -1.35
CA LEU A 100 -2.50 -6.71 -0.96
C LEU A 100 -1.35 -6.80 -1.97
N ASP A 101 -1.04 -7.99 -2.47
CA ASP A 101 -0.03 -8.20 -3.51
C ASP A 101 -0.39 -7.48 -4.82
N SER A 102 -1.67 -7.54 -5.22
CA SER A 102 -2.18 -6.81 -6.38
C SER A 102 -2.09 -5.29 -6.20
N ASN A 103 -2.47 -4.78 -5.02
CA ASN A 103 -2.41 -3.36 -4.70
C ASN A 103 -0.97 -2.83 -4.70
N ILE A 104 -0.05 -3.52 -4.03
CA ILE A 104 1.38 -3.16 -4.00
C ILE A 104 1.92 -3.09 -5.43
N SER A 105 1.64 -4.11 -6.24
CA SER A 105 2.08 -4.15 -7.65
C SER A 105 1.53 -2.96 -8.44
N SER A 106 0.24 -2.66 -8.28
CA SER A 106 -0.42 -1.52 -8.94
C SER A 106 0.20 -0.18 -8.52
N PHE A 107 0.50 0.01 -7.24
CA PHE A 107 1.14 1.24 -6.75
C PHE A 107 2.56 1.40 -7.30
N LEU A 108 3.36 0.33 -7.37
CA LEU A 108 4.69 0.36 -7.96
C LEU A 108 4.65 0.67 -9.47
N LEU A 109 3.64 0.16 -10.18
CA LEU A 109 3.40 0.52 -11.58
C LEU A 109 3.06 2.00 -11.73
N LEU A 110 2.15 2.53 -10.91
CA LEU A 110 1.82 3.96 -10.89
C LEU A 110 3.05 4.82 -10.59
N ARG A 111 3.90 4.39 -9.64
CA ARG A 111 5.15 5.07 -9.30
C ARG A 111 6.13 5.13 -10.46
N THR A 112 6.21 4.04 -11.23
CA THR A 112 7.06 3.93 -12.43
C THR A 112 6.52 4.79 -13.56
N GLU A 113 5.21 4.76 -13.81
CA GLU A 113 4.56 5.59 -14.82
C GLU A 113 4.73 7.08 -14.49
N LEU A 114 4.60 7.47 -13.21
CA LEU A 114 4.84 8.85 -12.78
C LEU A 114 6.27 9.30 -13.10
N GLN A 115 7.27 8.46 -12.86
CA GLN A 115 8.67 8.75 -13.22
C GLN A 115 8.87 8.89 -14.73
N SER A 116 8.24 8.01 -15.51
CA SER A 116 8.30 8.03 -16.98
C SER A 116 7.69 9.32 -17.55
N ARG A 117 6.59 9.79 -16.96
CA ARG A 117 5.88 11.01 -17.39
C ARG A 117 6.59 12.30 -16.97
N PHE A 118 7.34 12.27 -15.88
CA PHE A 118 8.05 13.43 -15.34
C PHE A 118 9.57 13.17 -15.20
N PRO A 119 10.28 12.92 -16.30
CA PRO A 119 11.69 12.49 -16.26
C PRO A 119 12.64 13.59 -15.75
N SER A 120 12.25 14.86 -15.86
CA SER A 120 13.02 16.01 -15.34
C SER A 120 12.91 16.17 -13.82
N ILE A 121 11.96 15.49 -13.18
CA ILE A 121 11.78 15.50 -11.74
C ILE A 121 12.47 14.25 -11.20
N ALA A 122 13.53 14.45 -10.42
CA ALA A 122 14.17 13.37 -9.70
C ALA A 122 13.20 12.85 -8.63
N LEU A 123 12.56 11.71 -8.89
CA LEU A 123 11.80 10.99 -7.87
C LEU A 123 12.68 9.82 -7.41
N ASP A 124 13.15 9.84 -6.17
CA ASP A 124 13.90 8.72 -5.60
C ASP A 124 13.07 7.44 -5.71
N LEU A 125 13.51 6.49 -6.55
CA LEU A 125 12.80 5.22 -6.71
C LEU A 125 12.76 4.54 -5.34
N PRO A 126 11.59 4.08 -4.87
CA PRO A 126 11.54 3.28 -3.65
C PRO A 126 12.39 2.04 -3.89
N MET A 127 13.53 1.98 -3.19
CA MET A 127 14.40 0.82 -3.22
C MET A 127 13.55 -0.38 -2.80
N ALA A 128 13.35 -1.32 -3.73
CA ALA A 128 12.86 -2.64 -3.38
C ALA A 128 13.73 -3.11 -2.20
N SER A 129 13.12 -3.42 -1.07
CA SER A 129 13.82 -3.83 0.15
C SER A 129 14.56 -5.15 -0.11
N GLY A 130 15.74 -5.05 -0.72
CA GLY A 130 16.72 -6.10 -0.91
C GLY A 130 17.79 -5.92 0.14
N THR A 131 17.78 -6.84 1.11
CA THR A 131 18.97 -7.39 1.77
C THR A 131 20.26 -6.61 1.54
N LYS A 132 20.64 -5.81 2.54
CA LYS A 132 22.02 -5.37 2.72
C LYS A 132 22.86 -6.65 2.98
N PRO A 133 23.93 -6.93 2.21
CA PRO A 133 24.84 -7.99 2.60
C PRO A 133 25.57 -7.52 3.87
N ASP A 134 25.46 -8.31 4.94
CA ASP A 134 26.30 -8.14 6.11
C ASP A 134 27.77 -8.19 5.67
N ARG A 135 28.53 -7.22 6.14
CA ARG A 135 29.99 -7.20 6.03
C ARG A 135 30.59 -7.95 7.20
#